data_AF-A0A9E2CGH3-F1
#
_entry.id   AF-A0A9E2CGH3-F1
#
_cell.length_a   1.000
_cell.length_b   1.000
_cell.length_c   1.000
_cell.angle_alpha   90.00
_cell.angle_beta   90.00
_cell.angle_gamma   90.00
#
_symmetry.space_group_name_H-M   'P 1'
#
loop_
_entity.id
_entity.type
_entity.pdbx_description
1 polymer ?
#
loop_
_entity_poly.entity_id
_entity_poly.type
_entity_poly.pdbx_seq_one_letter_code
_entity_poly.pdbx_strand_id
1 'polypeptide(L)'
;GIVFKGCQIHGINGRKIFDTWYRNRNLLASGRLDPLPVITNVFMLEDFAKGFGKMIERPRKSAKVVLFPDKEEFSAALKQLGGTCSCSQK
;
A
#
# COMPACT_ATOMS: atom_id res chain seq x y z
N GLY A 1 -26.28 22.20 -10.28
CA GLY A 1 -25.25 23.21 -10.60
C GLY A 1 -24.76 23.83 -9.32
N ILE A 2 -23.45 24.07 -9.21
CA ILE A 2 -22.86 24.75 -8.05
C ILE A 2 -23.11 26.24 -8.23
N VAL A 3 -24.05 26.77 -7.46
CA VAL A 3 -24.52 28.15 -7.57
C VAL A 3 -24.33 28.77 -6.17
N PHE A 4 -23.30 29.60 -6.04
CA PHE A 4 -22.97 30.50 -4.93
C PHE A 4 -22.86 29.91 -3.50
N LYS A 5 -21.81 29.13 -3.24
CA LYS A 5 -21.20 29.06 -1.90
C LYS A 5 -19.69 29.17 -2.07
N GLY A 6 -19.03 30.00 -1.27
CA GLY A 6 -17.57 30.24 -1.28
C GLY A 6 -16.68 29.02 -0.98
N CYS A 7 -17.15 27.81 -1.28
CA CYS A 7 -16.35 26.59 -1.27
C CYS A 7 -15.42 26.58 -2.48
N GLN A 8 -14.12 26.49 -2.20
CA GLN A 8 -13.13 26.18 -3.23
C GLN A 8 -13.08 24.66 -3.42
N ILE A 9 -13.26 24.23 -4.68
CA ILE A 9 -13.14 22.82 -5.05
C ILE A 9 -11.77 22.65 -5.70
N HIS A 10 -10.94 21.83 -5.08
CA HIS A 10 -9.64 21.46 -5.64
C HIS A 10 -9.75 20.07 -6.26
N GLY A 11 -9.75 20.03 -7.60
CA GLY A 11 -9.58 18.78 -8.34
C GLY A 11 -8.11 18.37 -8.30
N ILE A 12 -7.75 17.48 -7.37
CA ILE A 12 -6.38 16.95 -7.28
C ILE A 12 -6.27 15.78 -8.26
N ASN A 13 -5.46 15.95 -9.30
CA ASN A 13 -5.07 14.86 -10.19
C ASN A 13 -3.56 14.61 -10.05
N GLY A 14 -3.19 13.35 -9.79
CA GLY A 14 -1.78 12.95 -9.68
C GLY A 14 -1.09 13.51 -8.43
N ARG A 15 0.16 13.95 -8.58
CA ARG A 15 1.00 14.52 -7.50
C ARG A 15 1.79 15.70 -8.04
N LYS A 16 2.04 16.72 -7.22
CA LYS A 16 2.99 17.77 -7.57
C LYS A 16 4.38 17.13 -7.64
N ILE A 17 4.97 17.18 -8.82
CA ILE A 17 6.28 16.61 -9.08
C ILE A 17 7.29 17.28 -8.14
N PHE A 18 8.12 16.45 -7.50
CA PHE A 18 9.11 16.79 -6.45
C PHE A 18 8.57 17.26 -5.09
N ASP A 19 7.75 18.31 -5.01
CA ASP A 19 7.35 18.92 -3.71
C ASP A 19 6.61 17.91 -2.80
N THR A 20 5.68 17.12 -3.36
CA THR A 20 4.98 16.09 -2.59
C THR A 20 5.91 14.95 -2.15
N TRP A 21 6.92 14.61 -2.97
CA TRP A 21 7.87 13.54 -2.65
C TRP A 21 8.80 13.93 -1.50
N TYR A 22 9.33 15.16 -1.49
CA TYR A 22 10.18 15.64 -0.39
C TYR A 22 9.40 15.71 0.92
N ARG A 23 8.17 16.23 0.90
CA ARG A 23 7.31 16.28 2.09
C ARG A 23 7.01 14.87 2.61
N ASN A 24 6.65 13.95 1.73
CA ASN A 24 6.35 12.57 2.13
C ASN A 24 7.59 11.84 2.68
N ARG A 25 8.76 12.05 2.07
CA ARG A 25 10.03 11.47 2.55
C ARG A 25 10.35 11.95 3.96
N ASN A 26 10.18 13.24 4.23
CA ASN A 26 10.44 13.81 5.56
C ASN A 26 9.47 13.26 6.62
N LEU A 27 8.20 13.07 6.26
CA LEU A 27 7.20 12.45 7.16
C LEU A 27 7.60 11.03 7.55
N LEU A 28 7.97 10.21 6.56
CA LEU A 28 8.43 8.83 6.78
C LEU A 28 9.73 8.79 7.59
N ALA A 29 10.73 9.61 7.24
CA ALA A 29 12.01 9.66 7.94
C ALA A 29 11.89 10.14 9.39
N SER A 30 10.92 11.03 9.67
CA SER A 30 10.67 11.53 11.03
C SER A 30 9.98 10.51 11.94
N GLY A 31 9.55 9.35 11.43
CA GLY A 31 8.81 8.34 12.18
C GLY A 31 7.40 8.77 12.60
N ARG A 32 6.94 9.97 12.20
CA ARG A 32 5.58 10.46 12.48
C ARG A 32 4.48 9.73 11.70
N LEU A 33 4.87 8.97 10.68
CA LEU A 33 3.97 8.19 9.86
C LEU A 33 4.54 6.79 9.68
N ASP A 34 3.85 5.79 10.23
CA ASP A 34 4.15 4.38 9.98
C ASP A 34 3.21 3.82 8.89
N PRO A 35 3.73 3.44 7.71
CA PRO A 35 2.92 2.88 6.64
C PRO A 35 2.65 1.37 6.79
N LEU A 36 3.31 0.67 7.72
CA LEU A 36 3.22 -0.78 7.86
C LEU A 36 1.79 -1.31 8.03
N PRO A 37 0.88 -0.68 8.82
CA PRO A 37 -0.49 -1.19 9.00
C PRO A 37 -1.34 -1.22 7.73
N VAL A 38 -0.98 -0.43 6.72
CA VAL A 38 -1.70 -0.40 5.43
C VAL A 38 -1.35 -1.62 4.57
N ILE A 39 -0.21 -2.25 4.83
CA ILE A 39 0.27 -3.42 4.09
C ILE A 39 -0.41 -4.68 4.65
N THR A 40 -1.54 -5.03 4.04
CA THR A 40 -2.37 -6.16 4.48
C THR A 40 -1.93 -7.53 3.97
N ASN A 41 -1.36 -7.59 2.77
CA ASN A 41 -1.03 -8.87 2.12
C ASN A 41 0.30 -8.74 1.36
N VAL A 42 1.16 -9.73 1.51
CA VAL A 42 2.46 -9.81 0.85
C VAL A 42 2.59 -11.17 0.18
N PHE A 43 2.98 -11.19 -1.08
CA PHE A 43 3.15 -12.41 -1.86
C PHE A 43 4.43 -12.35 -2.68
N MET A 44 4.88 -13.51 -3.15
CA MET A 44 5.85 -13.58 -4.23
C MET A 44 5.19 -13.18 -5.56
N LEU A 45 6.00 -12.62 -6.47
CA LEU A 45 5.54 -12.25 -7.81
C LEU A 45 5.01 -13.45 -8.59
N GLU A 46 5.55 -14.64 -8.37
CA GLU A 46 5.05 -15.91 -8.93
C GLU A 46 3.56 -16.15 -8.61
N ASP A 47 3.10 -15.72 -7.43
CA ASP A 47 1.73 -15.85 -6.94
C ASP A 47 0.83 -14.65 -7.29
N PHE A 48 1.16 -13.87 -8.34
CA PHE A 48 0.41 -12.66 -8.72
C PHE A 48 -1.10 -12.91 -8.83
N ALA A 49 -1.52 -14.07 -9.38
CA ALA A 49 -2.93 -14.42 -9.54
C ALA A 49 -3.67 -14.49 -8.20
N LYS A 50 -3.04 -15.08 -7.17
CA LYS A 50 -3.59 -15.12 -5.80
C LYS A 50 -3.65 -13.71 -5.20
N GLY A 51 -2.61 -12.90 -5.45
CA GLY A 51 -2.55 -11.51 -5.00
C GLY A 51 -3.68 -10.63 -5.55
N PHE A 52 -3.94 -10.72 -6.86
CA PHE A 52 -5.07 -10.03 -7.49
C PHE A 52 -6.41 -10.61 -7.06
N GLY A 53 -6.52 -11.93 -6.88
CA GLY A 53 -7.73 -12.57 -6.34
C GLY A 53 -8.14 -12.00 -4.99
N LYS A 54 -7.19 -11.87 -4.05
CA LYS A 54 -7.43 -11.23 -2.75
C LYS A 54 -7.80 -9.76 -2.82
N MET A 55 -7.41 -9.05 -3.87
CA MET A 55 -7.78 -7.64 -4.10
C MET A 55 -9.24 -7.51 -4.55
N ILE A 56 -9.71 -8.47 -5.34
CA ILE A 56 -11.05 -8.46 -5.96
C ILE A 56 -12.10 -9.08 -5.02
N GLU A 57 -11.68 -9.94 -4.09
CA GLU A 57 -12.55 -10.62 -3.13
C GLU A 57 -13.49 -9.66 -2.37
N ARG A 58 -14.71 -10.14 -2.13
CA ARG A 58 -15.74 -9.48 -1.32
C ARG A 58 -16.01 -10.34 -0.09
N PRO A 59 -15.97 -9.81 1.14
CA PRO A 59 -15.69 -8.41 1.52
C PRO A 59 -14.23 -8.00 1.32
N ARG A 60 -13.98 -6.71 1.04
CA ARG A 60 -12.63 -6.16 0.83
C ARG A 60 -11.84 -6.16 2.13
N LYS A 61 -11.01 -7.19 2.34
CA LYS A 61 -10.10 -7.31 3.49
C LYS A 61 -8.68 -6.83 3.18
N SER A 62 -8.36 -6.61 1.91
CA SER A 62 -7.04 -6.16 1.46
C SER A 62 -7.04 -4.66 1.16
N ALA A 63 -6.06 -3.93 1.70
CA ALA A 63 -5.85 -2.51 1.43
C ALA A 63 -4.71 -2.30 0.44
N LYS A 64 -3.54 -2.84 0.76
CA LYS A 64 -2.37 -2.89 -0.12
C LYS A 64 -1.83 -4.31 -0.21
N VAL A 65 -1.66 -4.76 -1.45
CA VAL A 65 -0.98 -6.00 -1.81
C VAL A 65 0.40 -5.64 -2.37
N VAL A 66 1.45 -6.25 -1.84
CA VAL A 66 2.83 -6.07 -2.30
C VAL A 66 3.34 -7.39 -2.87
N LEU A 67 3.97 -7.31 -4.04
CA LEU A 67 4.55 -8.44 -4.76
C LEU A 67 6.07 -8.27 -4.80
N PHE A 68 6.80 -9.28 -4.34
CA PHE A 68 8.25 -9.29 -4.35
C PHE A 68 8.80 -10.18 -5.46
N PRO A 69 9.73 -9.68 -6.31
CA PRO A 69 10.37 -10.49 -7.34
C PRO A 69 11.38 -11.49 -6.74
N ASP A 70 12.09 -11.09 -5.69
CA ASP A 70 13.17 -11.88 -5.08
C ASP A 70 12.74 -12.59 -3.78
N LYS A 71 13.24 -13.83 -3.60
CA LYS A 71 12.93 -14.68 -2.44
C LYS A 71 13.51 -14.13 -1.14
N GLU A 72 14.71 -13.56 -1.21
CA GLU A 72 15.41 -13.02 -0.05
C GLU A 72 14.68 -11.79 0.51
N GLU A 73 14.31 -10.85 -0.36
CA GLU A 73 13.56 -9.65 0.02
C GLU A 73 12.18 -9.99 0.59
N PHE A 74 11.51 -11.00 0.01
CA PHE A 74 10.23 -11.49 0.53
C PHE A 74 10.36 -12.00 1.97
N SER A 75 11.42 -12.78 2.27
CA SER A 75 11.67 -13.28 3.63
C SER A 75 11.95 -12.15 4.63
N ALA A 76 12.68 -11.12 4.20
CA ALA A 76 12.97 -9.94 5.02
C ALA A 76 11.70 -9.13 5.30
N ALA A 77 10.85 -8.94 4.29
CA ALA A 77 9.57 -8.25 4.43
C ALA A 77 8.62 -8.99 5.40
N LEU A 78 8.56 -10.32 5.32
CA LEU A 78 7.77 -11.13 6.26
C LEU A 78 8.24 -11.00 7.70
N LYS A 79 9.57 -10.95 7.91
CA LYS A 79 10.18 -10.74 9.23
C LYS A 79 9.82 -9.37 9.81
N GLN A 80 9.79 -8.33 8.97
CA GLN A 80 9.41 -6.97 9.39
C GLN A 80 7.93 -6.84 9.76
N LEU A 81 7.05 -7.59 9.09
CA LEU A 81 5.60 -7.54 9.29
C LEU A 81 5.09 -8.44 10.42
N GLY A 82 5.98 -9.03 11.23
CA GLY A 82 5.58 -9.80 12.41
C GLY A 82 4.94 -11.15 12.11
N GLY A 83 5.27 -11.78 10.97
CA GLY A 83 5.17 -13.23 10.80
C GLY A 83 3.79 -13.86 11.03
N THR A 84 2.72 -13.35 10.42
CA THR A 84 1.50 -14.16 10.22
C THR A 84 0.93 -13.98 8.82
N CYS A 85 1.61 -14.54 7.82
CA CYS A 85 0.92 -14.91 6.60
C CYS A 85 0.48 -16.36 6.73
N SER A 86 -0.81 -16.57 7.04
CA SER A 86 -1.50 -17.87 7.09
C SER A 86 -1.65 -18.53 5.71
N CYS A 87 -0.77 -18.21 4.77
CA CYS A 87 -0.90 -18.59 3.36
C CYS A 87 0.43 -19.17 2.87
N SER A 88 0.90 -20.18 3.57
CA SER A 88 1.82 -21.17 3.03
C SER A 88 1.38 -22.54 3.53
N GLN A 89 0.25 -23.02 3.03
CA GLN A 89 -0.08 -24.45 3.08
C GLN A 89 -0.74 -24.86 1.76
N LYS A 90 0.07 -25.57 0.98
CA LYS A 90 -0.21 -26.41 -0.19
C LYS A 90 -0.35 -25.70 -1.54
#